data_AF-A0A529K310-F1
#
_entry.id   AF-A0A529K310-F1
#
_cell.length_a   1.000
_cell.length_b   1.000
_cell.length_c   1.000
_cell.angle_alpha   90.00
_cell.angle_beta   90.00
_cell.angle_gamma   90.00
#
_symmetry.space_group_name_H-M   'P 1'
#
loop_
_entity.id
_entity.type
_entity.pdbx_description
1 polymer ?
#
loop_
_entity_poly.entity_id
_entity_poly.type
_entity_poly.pdbx_seq_one_letter_code
_entity_poly.pdbx_strand_id
1 'polypeptide(L)'
;EVSYLGCHSHLWAPRKRDFSSLVDAEGWRGQMPAFERAGAVIGERRFGGATRPIAIHNGVHDSNAALHAYRRQELGPVTVVSTGTWVVVLNPDCPLDALDRDRDMLVNVDVDAGPVPTIRFMGGREFATISAGWQGAIARSSVQQVIDAGIMALPGFAPGGPMPGHPGELVGRTPNAEERAAVALLYVALMVDLCLDLIHSNDTVIVDGGLNSGG
;
A
#
# COMPACT_ATOMS: atom_id res chain seq x y z
N GLU A 1 -2.93 13.72 14.15
CA GLU A 1 -3.98 12.95 13.47
C GLU A 1 -3.60 11.47 13.57
N VAL A 2 -4.57 10.58 13.83
CA VAL A 2 -4.32 9.20 14.27
C VAL A 2 -3.85 8.27 13.15
N SER A 3 -4.23 8.54 11.90
CA SER A 3 -3.85 7.74 10.74
C SER A 3 -2.33 7.68 10.54
N TYR A 4 -1.60 8.75 10.92
CA TYR A 4 -0.13 8.75 10.95
C TYR A 4 0.49 7.80 11.98
N LEU A 5 -0.13 7.66 13.16
CA LEU A 5 0.35 6.72 14.18
C LEU A 5 -0.05 5.27 13.86
N GLY A 6 -1.18 5.09 13.20
CA GLY A 6 -1.63 3.79 12.71
C GLY A 6 -0.71 3.17 11.64
N CYS A 7 0.10 3.98 10.98
CA CYS A 7 1.03 3.53 9.94
C CYS A 7 2.35 2.99 10.54
N HIS A 8 2.34 1.75 11.04
CA HIS A 8 3.54 0.97 11.39
C HIS A 8 4.47 1.61 12.44
N SER A 9 3.99 2.58 13.23
CA SER A 9 4.81 3.24 14.26
C SER A 9 5.09 2.34 15.46
N HIS A 10 4.34 1.25 15.62
CA HIS A 10 4.21 0.47 16.85
C HIS A 10 3.68 1.27 18.06
N LEU A 11 3.33 2.55 17.89
CA LEU A 11 2.90 3.44 18.97
C LEU A 11 1.38 3.43 19.18
N TRP A 12 0.60 2.89 18.25
CA TRP A 12 -0.87 2.87 18.33
C TRP A 12 -1.42 1.46 18.39
N ALA A 13 -2.49 1.26 19.17
CA ALA A 13 -3.24 0.01 19.25
C ALA A 13 -4.64 0.20 18.63
N PRO A 14 -4.84 -0.11 17.34
CA PRO A 14 -6.08 0.18 16.62
C PRO A 14 -7.34 -0.36 17.31
N ARG A 15 -7.28 -1.59 17.85
CA ARG A 15 -8.40 -2.22 18.58
C ARG A 15 -8.78 -1.48 19.85
N LYS A 16 -7.80 -0.89 20.55
CA LYS A 16 -8.03 -0.13 21.79
C LYS A 16 -8.38 1.33 21.52
N ARG A 17 -8.11 1.82 20.30
CA ARG A 17 -8.17 3.24 19.95
C ARG A 17 -7.39 4.12 20.95
N ASP A 18 -6.23 3.62 21.38
CA ASP A 18 -5.30 4.30 22.27
C ASP A 18 -3.86 3.92 21.89
N PHE A 19 -2.88 4.54 22.53
CA PHE A 19 -1.48 4.18 22.40
C PHE A 19 -1.23 2.70 22.73
N SER A 20 -0.21 2.14 22.10
CA SER A 20 0.26 0.79 22.39
C SER A 20 0.92 0.73 23.76
N SER A 21 1.06 -0.49 24.29
CA SER A 21 1.78 -0.73 25.55
C SER A 21 3.25 -0.29 25.51
N LEU A 22 3.85 -0.11 24.32
CA LEU A 22 5.21 0.40 24.18
C LEU A 22 5.32 1.86 24.65
N VAL A 23 4.36 2.70 24.28
CA VAL A 23 4.34 4.13 24.67
C VAL A 23 4.27 4.28 26.19
N ASP A 24 3.50 3.40 26.83
CA ASP A 24 3.38 3.37 28.28
C ASP A 24 4.64 2.84 28.95
N ALA A 25 5.22 1.75 28.42
CA ALA A 25 6.44 1.14 28.94
C ALA A 25 7.65 2.11 28.90
N GLU A 26 7.74 2.92 27.84
CA GLU A 26 8.81 3.90 27.64
C GLU A 26 8.51 5.28 28.28
N GLY A 27 7.34 5.45 28.90
CA GLY A 27 6.96 6.72 29.53
C GLY A 27 6.73 7.87 28.55
N TRP A 28 6.44 7.58 27.28
CA TRP A 28 6.31 8.59 26.23
C TRP A 28 4.93 9.23 26.17
N ARG A 29 3.92 8.72 26.87
CA ARG A 29 2.55 9.23 26.79
C ARG A 29 2.45 10.74 27.03
N GLY A 30 3.22 11.28 27.97
CA GLY A 30 3.25 12.72 28.27
C GLY A 30 3.97 13.59 27.22
N GLN A 31 4.69 12.97 26.28
CA GLN A 31 5.40 13.66 25.19
C GLN A 31 4.58 13.68 23.89
N MET A 32 3.49 12.91 23.83
CA MET A 32 2.66 12.82 22.64
C MET A 32 1.75 14.06 22.50
N PRO A 33 1.62 14.63 21.29
CA PRO A 33 0.74 15.77 21.07
C PRO A 33 -0.74 15.37 21.23
N ALA A 34 -1.59 16.37 21.51
CA ALA A 34 -3.03 16.16 21.45
C ALA A 34 -3.48 15.74 20.04
N PHE A 35 -4.43 14.80 19.97
CA PHE A 35 -4.99 14.39 18.70
C PHE A 35 -6.17 15.24 18.31
N GLU A 36 -6.19 15.59 17.03
CA GLU A 36 -7.32 16.22 16.36
C GLU A 36 -7.75 15.33 15.18
N ARG A 37 -9.04 15.41 14.83
CA ARG A 37 -9.59 14.74 13.65
C ARG A 37 -8.90 15.23 12.38
N ALA A 38 -8.79 14.38 11.36
CA ALA A 38 -8.30 14.79 10.06
C ALA A 38 -9.15 15.95 9.50
N GLY A 39 -8.49 16.98 8.97
CA GLY A 39 -9.13 18.19 8.48
C GLY A 39 -9.46 19.24 9.55
N ALA A 40 -9.01 19.10 10.80
CA ALA A 40 -9.15 20.13 11.82
C ALA A 40 -8.23 21.33 11.53
N VAL A 41 -8.70 22.56 11.75
CA VAL A 41 -7.88 23.77 11.60
C VAL A 41 -6.90 23.87 12.77
N ILE A 42 -5.60 23.82 12.47
CA ILE A 42 -4.52 23.93 13.46
C ILE A 42 -3.95 25.34 13.57
N GLY A 43 -4.37 26.23 12.67
CA GLY A 43 -4.04 27.65 12.72
C GLY A 43 -4.37 28.35 11.41
N GLU A 44 -4.14 29.65 11.39
CA GLU A 44 -4.30 30.47 10.19
C GLU A 44 -2.98 31.18 9.87
N ARG A 45 -2.71 31.35 8.57
CA ARG A 45 -1.56 32.11 8.09
C ARG A 45 -1.94 32.96 6.90
N ARG A 46 -1.37 34.16 6.81
CA ARG A 46 -1.42 34.96 5.59
C ARG A 46 -0.23 34.58 4.73
N PHE A 47 -0.51 34.06 3.54
CA PHE A 47 0.51 33.75 2.55
C PHE A 47 0.52 34.84 1.48
N GLY A 48 1.68 35.47 1.25
CA GLY A 48 1.83 36.53 0.24
C GLY A 48 0.85 37.70 0.41
N GLY A 49 0.29 38.17 -0.71
CA GLY A 49 -0.69 39.27 -0.76
C GLY A 49 -2.13 38.86 -0.47
N ALA A 50 -2.36 37.68 0.12
CA ALA A 50 -3.70 37.23 0.45
C ALA A 50 -4.39 38.22 1.40
N THR A 51 -5.55 38.74 0.99
CA THR A 51 -6.35 39.70 1.75
C THR A 51 -7.00 39.09 2.98
N ARG A 52 -7.13 37.76 3.03
CA ARG A 52 -7.67 37.00 4.17
C ARG A 52 -6.66 35.95 4.64
N PRO A 53 -6.62 35.66 5.96
CA PRO A 53 -5.90 34.51 6.47
C PRO A 53 -6.41 33.21 5.80
N ILE A 54 -5.49 32.30 5.51
CA ILE A 54 -5.78 30.96 5.00
C ILE A 54 -5.72 30.00 6.18
N ALA A 55 -6.79 29.23 6.36
CA ALA A 55 -6.85 28.16 7.35
C ALA A 55 -5.89 27.02 6.95
N ILE A 56 -5.06 26.61 7.90
CA ILE A 56 -4.18 25.45 7.79
C ILE A 56 -4.85 24.32 8.53
N HIS A 57 -5.17 23.27 7.81
CA HIS A 57 -5.72 22.05 8.37
C HIS A 57 -4.59 21.08 8.72
N ASN A 58 -4.79 20.25 9.74
CA ASN A 58 -3.94 19.07 9.90
C ASN A 58 -4.08 18.15 8.68
N GLY A 59 -3.03 17.39 8.41
CA GLY A 59 -3.00 16.44 7.31
C GLY A 59 -3.65 15.10 7.66
N VAL A 60 -3.56 14.20 6.70
CA VAL A 60 -3.94 12.78 6.77
C VAL A 60 -2.87 11.98 6.04
N HIS A 61 -2.64 10.73 6.44
CA HIS A 61 -1.74 9.83 5.72
C HIS A 61 -2.26 9.58 4.28
N ASP A 62 -1.37 9.57 3.30
CA ASP A 62 -1.70 9.57 1.86
C ASP A 62 -2.68 8.46 1.44
N SER A 63 -2.42 7.24 1.87
CA SER A 63 -3.18 6.03 1.54
C SER A 63 -4.56 6.05 2.21
N ASN A 64 -4.69 6.69 3.37
CA ASN A 64 -5.98 6.90 4.03
C ASN A 64 -6.79 8.02 3.35
N ALA A 65 -6.12 9.05 2.81
CA ALA A 65 -6.77 10.08 2.03
C ALA A 65 -7.41 9.50 0.76
N ALA A 66 -6.65 8.65 0.05
CA ALA A 66 -7.14 7.95 -1.15
C ALA A 66 -8.32 7.03 -0.82
N LEU A 67 -8.18 6.17 0.20
CA LEU A 67 -9.26 5.29 0.66
C LEU A 67 -10.53 6.07 1.02
N HIS A 68 -10.40 7.17 1.77
CA HIS A 68 -11.53 8.03 2.13
C HIS A 68 -12.22 8.64 0.91
N ALA A 69 -11.43 9.09 -0.08
CA ALA A 69 -11.98 9.66 -1.31
C ALA A 69 -12.77 8.62 -2.11
N TYR A 70 -12.30 7.38 -2.22
CA TYR A 70 -13.00 6.32 -2.96
C TYR A 70 -14.27 5.85 -2.26
N ARG A 71 -14.26 5.71 -0.93
CA ARG A 71 -15.47 5.32 -0.16
C ARG A 71 -16.61 6.34 -0.29
N ARG A 72 -16.29 7.61 -0.56
CA ARG A 72 -17.30 8.66 -0.78
C ARG A 72 -17.97 8.64 -2.15
N GLN A 73 -17.50 7.80 -3.09
CA GLN A 73 -18.04 7.74 -4.45
C GLN A 73 -19.24 6.77 -4.59
N GLU A 74 -19.80 6.29 -3.49
CA GLU A 74 -20.97 5.37 -3.49
C GLU A 74 -20.74 4.07 -4.30
N LEU A 75 -19.48 3.64 -4.41
CA LEU A 75 -19.05 2.44 -5.15
C LEU A 75 -19.37 1.11 -4.42
N GLY A 76 -19.97 1.18 -3.22
CA GLY A 76 -20.10 0.06 -2.30
C GLY A 76 -18.81 -0.21 -1.51
N PRO A 77 -18.66 -1.41 -0.93
CA PRO A 77 -17.38 -1.91 -0.41
C PRO A 77 -16.28 -1.83 -1.47
N VAL A 78 -15.08 -1.37 -1.07
CA VAL A 78 -13.95 -1.18 -1.97
C VAL A 78 -12.65 -1.66 -1.34
N THR A 79 -11.85 -2.35 -2.14
CA THR A 79 -10.43 -2.60 -1.86
C THR A 79 -9.59 -1.66 -2.70
N VAL A 80 -8.63 -0.98 -2.06
CA VAL A 80 -7.73 -0.05 -2.75
C VAL A 80 -6.35 -0.68 -2.87
N VAL A 81 -5.83 -0.76 -4.08
CA VAL A 81 -4.45 -1.16 -4.40
C VAL A 81 -3.68 0.09 -4.80
N SER A 82 -2.90 0.63 -3.86
CA SER A 82 -1.98 1.74 -4.14
C SER A 82 -0.66 1.18 -4.66
N THR A 83 -0.21 1.70 -5.80
CA THR A 83 0.98 1.24 -6.50
C THR A 83 2.09 2.29 -6.55
N GLY A 84 3.28 1.89 -6.14
CA GLY A 84 4.47 2.74 -6.13
C GLY A 84 5.72 1.91 -5.81
N THR A 85 6.67 2.49 -5.07
CA THR A 85 7.81 1.69 -4.54
C THR A 85 7.31 0.50 -3.72
N TRP A 86 6.28 0.75 -2.91
CA TRP A 86 5.45 -0.26 -2.28
C TRP A 86 4.14 -0.41 -3.05
N VAL A 87 3.65 -1.63 -3.10
CA VAL A 87 2.26 -1.92 -3.38
C VAL A 87 1.59 -2.14 -2.03
N VAL A 88 0.52 -1.40 -1.77
CA VAL A 88 -0.24 -1.43 -0.52
C VAL A 88 -1.70 -1.71 -0.85
N VAL A 89 -2.23 -2.81 -0.34
CA VAL A 89 -3.61 -3.24 -0.55
C VAL A 89 -4.38 -3.04 0.74
N LEU A 90 -5.41 -2.19 0.71
CA LEU A 90 -6.25 -1.83 1.84
C LEU A 90 -7.67 -2.36 1.62
N ASN A 91 -8.13 -3.24 2.51
CA ASN A 91 -9.50 -3.76 2.50
C ASN A 91 -10.14 -3.57 3.88
N PRO A 92 -10.96 -2.50 4.08
CA PRO A 92 -11.67 -2.26 5.34
C PRO A 92 -12.57 -3.41 5.81
N ASP A 93 -13.06 -4.24 4.90
CA ASP A 93 -14.03 -5.30 5.17
C ASP A 93 -13.36 -6.65 5.48
N CYS A 94 -12.02 -6.72 5.41
CA CYS A 94 -11.26 -7.90 5.80
C CYS A 94 -11.33 -8.13 7.33
N PRO A 95 -11.66 -9.35 7.79
CA PRO A 95 -11.61 -9.67 9.22
C PRO A 95 -10.19 -9.51 9.81
N LEU A 96 -10.08 -8.84 10.97
CA LEU A 96 -8.76 -8.59 11.59
C LEU A 96 -8.04 -9.87 12.07
N ASP A 97 -8.74 -10.98 12.20
CA ASP A 97 -8.20 -12.30 12.53
C ASP A 97 -7.69 -13.08 11.30
N ALA A 98 -8.00 -12.62 10.08
CA ALA A 98 -7.40 -13.13 8.85
C ALA A 98 -5.96 -12.64 8.64
N LEU A 99 -5.51 -11.63 9.41
CA LEU A 99 -4.20 -11.02 9.23
C LEU A 99 -3.07 -11.90 9.77
N ASP A 100 -2.15 -12.23 8.86
CA ASP A 100 -0.92 -12.96 9.17
C ASP A 100 0.29 -12.02 9.22
N ARG A 101 0.83 -11.83 10.43
CA ARG A 101 1.99 -10.96 10.66
C ARG A 101 3.23 -11.41 9.88
N ASP A 102 3.34 -12.70 9.57
CA ASP A 102 4.50 -13.27 8.88
C ASP A 102 4.40 -13.02 7.36
N ARG A 103 3.26 -12.53 6.86
CA ARG A 103 3.00 -12.19 5.45
C ARG A 103 2.90 -10.69 5.19
N ASP A 104 3.53 -9.88 6.05
CA ASP A 104 3.52 -8.40 5.95
C ASP A 104 2.09 -7.83 5.92
N MET A 105 1.20 -8.47 6.68
CA MET A 105 -0.17 -8.00 6.93
C MET A 105 -0.26 -7.26 8.27
N LEU A 106 -1.05 -6.21 8.30
CA LEU A 106 -1.12 -5.26 9.40
C LEU A 106 -2.44 -4.48 9.42
N VAL A 107 -2.61 -3.67 10.44
CA VAL A 107 -3.79 -2.82 10.61
C VAL A 107 -3.36 -1.36 10.59
N ASN A 108 -3.72 -0.65 9.53
CA ASN A 108 -3.70 0.80 9.48
C ASN A 108 -4.94 1.39 10.18
N VAL A 109 -5.02 2.71 10.25
CA VAL A 109 -6.15 3.43 10.83
C VAL A 109 -6.66 4.47 9.85
N ASP A 110 -7.96 4.47 9.55
CA ASP A 110 -8.58 5.47 8.68
C ASP A 110 -8.78 6.82 9.37
N VAL A 111 -9.31 7.79 8.61
CA VAL A 111 -9.60 9.16 9.09
C VAL A 111 -10.64 9.23 10.21
N ASP A 112 -11.47 8.20 10.36
CA ASP A 112 -12.51 8.07 11.39
C ASP A 112 -12.04 7.18 12.55
N ALA A 113 -10.73 6.89 12.64
CA ALA A 113 -10.10 6.05 13.65
C ALA A 113 -10.57 4.57 13.63
N GLY A 114 -11.09 4.12 12.50
CA GLY A 114 -11.43 2.73 12.21
C GLY A 114 -10.21 1.91 11.80
N PRO A 115 -10.17 0.60 12.13
CA PRO A 115 -9.10 -0.27 11.67
C PRO A 115 -9.22 -0.50 10.16
N VAL A 116 -8.08 -0.45 9.46
CA VAL A 116 -7.98 -0.75 8.03
C VAL A 116 -6.99 -1.90 7.87
N PRO A 117 -7.47 -3.14 7.74
CA PRO A 117 -6.66 -4.26 7.29
C PRO A 117 -5.84 -3.88 6.06
N THR A 118 -4.57 -4.24 6.06
CA THR A 118 -3.63 -3.89 5.00
C THR A 118 -2.63 -5.02 4.79
N ILE A 119 -2.28 -5.28 3.53
CA ILE A 119 -1.18 -6.14 3.12
C ILE A 119 -0.31 -5.38 2.12
N ARG A 120 1.00 -5.61 2.14
CA ARG A 120 1.93 -4.84 1.31
C ARG A 120 3.12 -5.68 0.85
N PHE A 121 3.74 -5.26 -0.24
CA PHE A 121 5.04 -5.75 -0.70
C PHE A 121 5.76 -4.67 -1.53
N MET A 122 7.06 -4.81 -1.78
CA MET A 122 7.84 -3.79 -2.49
C MET A 122 7.70 -3.85 -4.02
N GLY A 123 6.46 -3.91 -4.54
CA GLY A 123 6.20 -4.23 -5.95
C GLY A 123 6.96 -3.36 -6.97
N GLY A 124 7.10 -2.05 -6.76
CA GLY A 124 7.90 -1.21 -7.65
C GLY A 124 9.40 -1.50 -7.59
N ARG A 125 9.94 -1.84 -6.41
CA ARG A 125 11.34 -2.25 -6.25
C ARG A 125 11.60 -3.60 -6.91
N GLU A 126 10.68 -4.55 -6.73
CA GLU A 126 10.77 -5.88 -7.30
C GLU A 126 10.64 -5.82 -8.83
N PHE A 127 9.69 -5.02 -9.35
CA PHE A 127 9.58 -4.74 -10.78
C PHE A 127 10.91 -4.21 -11.35
N ALA A 128 11.50 -3.19 -10.72
CA ALA A 128 12.76 -2.62 -11.18
C ALA A 128 13.90 -3.65 -11.18
N THR A 129 13.92 -4.55 -10.20
CA THR A 129 14.92 -5.61 -10.06
C THR A 129 14.75 -6.68 -11.14
N ILE A 130 13.53 -7.19 -11.30
CA ILE A 130 13.21 -8.22 -12.29
C ILE A 130 13.40 -7.68 -13.70
N SER A 131 13.00 -6.45 -13.99
CA SER A 131 13.10 -5.84 -15.33
C SER A 131 14.50 -5.29 -15.67
N ALA A 132 15.46 -5.26 -14.73
CA ALA A 132 16.71 -4.48 -14.84
C ALA A 132 16.48 -2.99 -15.17
N GLY A 133 15.51 -2.37 -14.50
CA GLY A 133 15.27 -0.93 -14.63
C GLY A 133 14.70 -0.52 -15.98
N TRP A 134 13.87 -1.37 -16.58
CA TRP A 134 13.15 -1.05 -17.81
C TRP A 134 12.27 0.20 -17.63
N GLN A 135 12.27 1.09 -18.63
CA GLN A 135 11.51 2.35 -18.61
C GLN A 135 10.60 2.54 -19.83
N GLY A 136 10.55 1.57 -20.74
CA GLY A 136 9.74 1.63 -21.96
C GLY A 136 8.33 1.05 -21.76
N ALA A 137 7.48 1.22 -22.77
CA ALA A 137 6.22 0.49 -22.84
C ALA A 137 6.50 -1.02 -22.98
N ILE A 138 5.63 -1.85 -22.40
CA ILE A 138 5.67 -3.30 -22.54
C ILE A 138 4.58 -3.69 -23.53
N ALA A 139 4.94 -4.26 -24.68
CA ALA A 139 3.92 -4.67 -25.64
C ALA A 139 3.11 -5.85 -25.10
N ARG A 140 1.79 -5.85 -25.36
CA ARG A 140 0.90 -6.99 -25.03
C ARG A 140 1.37 -8.30 -25.64
N SER A 141 1.98 -8.25 -26.83
CA SER A 141 2.60 -9.41 -27.47
C SER A 141 3.74 -10.00 -26.65
N SER A 142 4.55 -9.16 -26.00
CA SER A 142 5.66 -9.58 -25.13
C SER A 142 5.11 -10.27 -23.87
N VAL A 143 4.01 -9.77 -23.31
CA VAL A 143 3.27 -10.43 -22.22
C VAL A 143 2.76 -11.81 -22.66
N GLN A 144 2.13 -11.92 -23.83
CA GLN A 144 1.65 -13.21 -24.33
C GLN A 144 2.81 -14.20 -24.59
N GLN A 145 3.91 -13.74 -25.18
CA GLN A 145 5.08 -14.58 -25.46
C GLN A 145 5.70 -15.18 -24.20
N VAL A 146 5.79 -14.42 -23.11
CA VAL A 146 6.35 -14.95 -21.85
C VAL A 146 5.40 -15.94 -21.18
N ILE A 147 4.09 -15.75 -21.30
CA ILE A 147 3.06 -16.71 -20.87
C ILE A 147 3.20 -18.01 -21.66
N ASP A 148 3.21 -17.94 -22.99
CA ASP A 148 3.29 -19.11 -23.87
C ASP A 148 4.61 -19.88 -23.67
N ALA A 149 5.70 -19.16 -23.38
CA ALA A 149 7.00 -19.75 -23.10
C ALA A 149 7.17 -20.23 -21.65
N GLY A 150 6.19 -20.02 -20.77
CA GLY A 150 6.24 -20.41 -19.37
C GLY A 150 7.36 -19.74 -18.57
N ILE A 151 7.72 -18.50 -18.92
CA ILE A 151 8.75 -17.74 -18.20
C ILE A 151 8.08 -17.06 -17.01
N MET A 152 8.58 -17.31 -15.80
CA MET A 152 8.02 -16.75 -14.57
C MET A 152 9.12 -16.16 -13.70
N ALA A 153 8.75 -15.15 -12.91
CA ALA A 153 9.51 -14.76 -11.74
C ALA A 153 8.80 -15.34 -10.52
N LEU A 154 9.54 -16.07 -9.69
CA LEU A 154 9.08 -16.57 -8.40
C LEU A 154 9.58 -15.62 -7.29
N PRO A 155 8.76 -15.29 -6.28
CA PRO A 155 9.15 -14.37 -5.21
C PRO A 155 10.27 -14.94 -4.31
N GLY A 156 11.06 -14.13 -3.60
CA GLY A 156 10.98 -12.69 -3.39
C GLY A 156 12.22 -11.91 -3.86
N PHE A 157 12.02 -10.77 -4.51
CA PHE A 157 13.09 -9.92 -5.07
C PHE A 157 13.45 -8.73 -4.17
N ALA A 158 12.70 -8.53 -3.09
CA ALA A 158 12.99 -7.55 -2.04
C ALA A 158 12.60 -8.12 -0.66
N PRO A 159 13.11 -7.52 0.43
CA PRO A 159 12.67 -7.89 1.78
C PRO A 159 11.20 -7.55 2.03
N GLY A 160 10.51 -8.38 2.82
CA GLY A 160 9.10 -8.20 3.18
C GLY A 160 8.13 -8.88 2.21
N GLY A 161 6.86 -8.51 2.28
CA GLY A 161 5.81 -9.06 1.42
C GLY A 161 5.17 -10.37 1.88
N PRO A 162 4.17 -10.87 1.13
CA PRO A 162 3.37 -12.03 1.50
C PRO A 162 4.09 -13.38 1.36
N MET A 163 5.29 -13.40 0.76
CA MET A 163 6.06 -14.60 0.46
C MET A 163 7.48 -14.49 1.04
N PRO A 164 7.63 -14.53 2.38
CA PRO A 164 8.94 -14.42 3.02
C PRO A 164 9.79 -15.69 2.83
N GLY A 165 11.10 -15.55 2.97
CA GLY A 165 12.01 -16.69 3.17
C GLY A 165 12.52 -17.40 1.91
N HIS A 166 12.14 -16.95 0.72
CA HIS A 166 12.61 -17.51 -0.55
C HIS A 166 13.31 -16.43 -1.39
N PRO A 167 14.54 -16.67 -1.88
CA PRO A 167 15.17 -15.76 -2.83
C PRO A 167 14.44 -15.84 -4.17
N GLY A 168 14.19 -14.68 -4.78
CA GLY A 168 13.50 -14.59 -6.06
C GLY A 168 14.31 -15.20 -7.20
N GLU A 169 13.63 -15.87 -8.11
CA GLU A 169 14.23 -16.61 -9.22
C GLU A 169 13.44 -16.39 -10.51
N LEU A 170 14.15 -16.30 -11.64
CA LEU A 170 13.55 -16.38 -12.97
C LEU A 170 13.63 -17.83 -13.48
N VAL A 171 12.47 -18.42 -13.75
CA VAL A 171 12.34 -19.80 -14.26
C VAL A 171 11.89 -19.81 -15.71
N GLY A 172 12.26 -20.86 -16.44
CA GLY A 172 12.03 -20.99 -17.89
C GLY A 172 13.28 -20.67 -18.70
N ARG A 173 13.11 -20.41 -20.00
CA ARG A 173 14.23 -19.96 -20.85
C ARG A 173 14.63 -18.53 -20.52
N THR A 174 15.86 -18.15 -20.87
CA THR A 174 16.33 -16.76 -20.73
C THR A 174 15.45 -15.80 -21.54
N PRO A 175 14.81 -14.80 -20.92
CA PRO A 175 14.06 -13.78 -21.62
C PRO A 175 15.00 -12.72 -22.24
N ASN A 176 14.56 -12.10 -23.34
CA ASN A 176 15.16 -10.84 -23.81
C ASN A 176 14.77 -9.66 -22.89
N ALA A 177 15.27 -8.46 -23.17
CA ALA A 177 15.06 -7.29 -22.30
C ALA A 177 13.57 -6.92 -22.12
N GLU A 178 12.78 -6.96 -23.19
CA GLU A 178 11.35 -6.63 -23.12
C GLU A 178 10.53 -7.76 -22.50
N GLU A 179 10.84 -9.02 -22.85
CA GLU A 179 10.26 -10.20 -22.19
C GLU A 179 10.52 -10.15 -20.68
N ARG A 180 11.71 -9.73 -20.25
CA ARG A 180 12.06 -9.61 -18.83
C ARG A 180 11.23 -8.54 -18.12
N ALA A 181 10.91 -7.43 -18.80
CA ALA A 181 9.96 -6.43 -18.30
C ALA A 181 8.53 -6.97 -18.25
N ALA A 182 8.10 -7.75 -19.25
CA ALA A 182 6.79 -8.40 -19.26
C ALA A 182 6.63 -9.42 -18.12
N VAL A 183 7.67 -10.21 -17.83
CA VAL A 183 7.71 -11.12 -16.67
C VAL A 183 7.61 -10.33 -15.36
N ALA A 184 8.31 -9.19 -15.25
CA ALA A 184 8.22 -8.32 -14.07
C ALA A 184 6.80 -7.76 -13.86
N LEU A 185 6.12 -7.37 -14.94
CA LEU A 185 4.73 -6.91 -14.90
C LEU A 185 3.78 -8.01 -14.42
N LEU A 186 3.88 -9.21 -15.01
CA LEU A 186 3.08 -10.38 -14.62
C LEU A 186 3.32 -10.76 -13.16
N TYR A 187 4.58 -10.73 -12.72
CA TYR A 187 4.94 -10.98 -11.33
C TYR A 187 4.23 -10.02 -10.37
N VAL A 188 4.27 -8.71 -10.63
CA VAL A 188 3.58 -7.73 -9.78
C VAL A 188 2.07 -7.98 -9.79
N ALA A 189 1.49 -8.29 -10.94
CA ALA A 189 0.07 -8.62 -11.04
C ALA A 189 -0.30 -9.86 -10.21
N LEU A 190 0.49 -10.94 -10.28
CA LEU A 190 0.28 -12.16 -9.48
C LEU A 190 0.49 -11.94 -7.99
N MET A 191 1.46 -11.09 -7.61
CA MET A 191 1.65 -10.71 -6.20
C MET A 191 0.49 -9.86 -5.68
N VAL A 192 -0.10 -8.98 -6.51
CA VAL A 192 -1.34 -8.25 -6.18
C VAL A 192 -2.52 -9.22 -6.03
N ASP A 193 -2.68 -10.17 -6.95
CA ASP A 193 -3.72 -11.20 -6.91
C ASP A 193 -3.65 -12.01 -5.60
N LEU A 194 -2.46 -12.51 -5.25
CA LEU A 194 -2.21 -13.17 -3.96
C LEU A 194 -2.56 -12.26 -2.77
N CYS A 195 -2.23 -10.96 -2.84
CA CYS A 195 -2.57 -10.03 -1.78
C CYS A 195 -4.08 -9.83 -1.62
N LEU A 196 -4.82 -9.74 -2.74
CA LEU A 196 -6.28 -9.62 -2.75
C LEU A 196 -6.93 -10.85 -2.12
N ASP A 197 -6.44 -12.05 -2.45
CA ASP A 197 -6.88 -13.31 -1.84
C ASP A 197 -6.62 -13.33 -0.33
N LEU A 198 -5.39 -13.04 0.10
CA LEU A 198 -5.00 -13.07 1.52
C LEU A 198 -5.77 -12.06 2.37
N ILE A 199 -6.15 -10.91 1.78
CA ILE A 199 -6.94 -9.88 2.46
C ILE A 199 -8.45 -10.03 2.22
N HIS A 200 -8.89 -11.19 1.69
CA HIS A 200 -10.31 -11.54 1.48
C HIS A 200 -11.08 -10.48 0.67
N SER A 201 -10.45 -9.89 -0.33
CA SER A 201 -11.09 -8.90 -1.20
C SER A 201 -12.07 -9.59 -2.15
N ASN A 202 -13.38 -9.37 -1.95
CA ASN A 202 -14.43 -9.90 -2.85
C ASN A 202 -15.18 -8.79 -3.61
N ASP A 203 -14.79 -7.54 -3.39
CA ASP A 203 -15.52 -6.36 -3.82
C ASP A 203 -14.79 -5.61 -4.95
N THR A 204 -15.28 -4.41 -5.29
CA THR A 204 -14.66 -3.55 -6.29
C THR A 204 -13.21 -3.23 -5.92
N VAL A 205 -12.28 -3.54 -6.84
CA VAL A 205 -10.85 -3.21 -6.69
C VAL A 205 -10.54 -1.92 -7.43
N ILE A 206 -10.00 -0.94 -6.71
CA ILE A 206 -9.48 0.30 -7.27
C ILE A 206 -7.96 0.25 -7.30
N VAL A 207 -7.36 0.34 -8.48
CA VAL A 207 -5.92 0.42 -8.66
C VAL A 207 -5.52 1.87 -8.90
N ASP A 208 -4.69 2.41 -8.01
CA ASP A 208 -4.19 3.78 -8.07
C ASP A 208 -2.66 3.82 -7.97
N GLY A 209 -2.03 4.88 -8.47
CA GLY A 209 -0.59 5.10 -8.37
C GLY A 209 0.22 4.81 -9.64
N GLY A 210 1.54 4.90 -9.50
CA GLY A 210 2.47 5.06 -10.62
C GLY A 210 2.70 3.82 -11.49
N LEU A 211 2.32 2.62 -11.02
CA LEU A 211 2.40 1.41 -11.85
C LEU A 211 1.20 1.31 -12.81
N ASN A 212 0.12 2.06 -12.58
CA ASN A 212 -1.07 2.07 -13.45
C ASN A 212 -0.84 2.84 -14.78
N SER A 213 0.19 3.69 -14.86
CA SER A 213 0.48 4.50 -16.06
C SER A 213 1.31 3.78 -17.15
N GLY A 214 1.60 2.47 -16.97
CA GLY A 214 2.62 1.74 -17.73
C GLY A 214 2.17 0.71 -18.77
N GLY A 215 0.86 0.50 -18.99
CA GLY A 215 0.36 -0.42 -20.03
C GLY A 215 -1.07 -0.91 -19.82
#